data_AF-A0A815HGH8-F1
#
_entry.id   AF-A0A815HGH8-F1
#
_cell.length_a   1.000
_cell.length_b   1.000
_cell.length_c   1.000
_cell.angle_alpha   90.00
_cell.angle_beta   90.00
_cell.angle_gamma   90.00
#
_symmetry.space_group_name_H-M   'P 1'
#
loop_
_entity.id
_entity.type
_entity.pdbx_description
1 polymer ?
#
loop_
_entity_poly.entity_id
_entity_poly.type
_entity_poly.pdbx_seq_one_letter_code
_entity_poly.pdbx_strand_id
1 'polypeptide(L)'
;ESKDIDNAMHLFSSITNKSNYMYTVMFKGLITNNVAEKVLDLFDDMKIEPDQFNLSTLFNACAVLNNNRAMKTGKELLAKMPENYRNNNITSTSAIDMLMKFGDVESAERIFRSIKAKDANIYGALMNGYNLNGESWKCFKILKK
;
A
#
# COMPACT_ATOMS: atom_id res chain seq x y z
N GLU A 1 22.79 1.09 -10.42
CA GLU A 1 21.71 0.64 -9.51
C GLU A 1 21.91 1.13 -8.07
N SER A 2 22.74 0.52 -7.21
CA SER A 2 22.89 1.03 -5.81
C SER A 2 23.39 2.48 -5.70
N LYS A 3 24.37 2.87 -6.52
CA LYS A 3 24.91 4.25 -6.51
C LYS A 3 23.87 5.31 -6.89
N ASP A 4 22.91 4.97 -7.74
CA ASP A 4 21.91 5.92 -8.23
C ASP A 4 20.86 6.21 -7.14
N ILE A 5 20.52 5.20 -6.32
CA ILE A 5 19.60 5.35 -5.19
C ILE A 5 20.23 6.16 -4.07
N ASP A 6 21.49 5.90 -3.72
CA ASP A 6 22.16 6.63 -2.64
C ASP A 6 22.34 8.10 -3.02
N ASN A 7 22.66 8.39 -4.29
CA ASN A 7 22.66 9.75 -4.82
C ASN A 7 21.27 10.39 -4.76
N ALA A 8 20.22 9.68 -5.17
CA ALA A 8 18.85 10.18 -5.10
C ALA A 8 18.41 10.48 -3.65
N MET A 9 18.76 9.62 -2.70
CA MET A 9 18.48 9.83 -1.27
C MET A 9 19.24 11.04 -0.71
N HIS A 10 20.51 11.22 -1.11
CA HIS A 10 21.31 12.39 -0.72
C HIS A 10 20.74 13.69 -1.31
N LEU A 11 20.35 13.68 -2.59
CA LEU A 11 19.70 14.84 -3.20
C LEU A 11 18.37 15.13 -2.50
N PHE A 12 17.56 14.10 -2.25
CA PHE A 12 16.29 14.24 -1.55
C PHE A 12 16.48 14.83 -0.14
N SER A 13 17.48 14.36 0.63
CA SER A 13 17.73 14.84 1.99
C SER A 13 18.04 16.34 2.01
N SER A 14 18.75 16.86 1.00
CA SER A 14 19.11 18.29 0.90
C SER A 14 17.93 19.23 0.58
N ILE A 15 16.79 18.71 0.13
CA ILE A 15 15.58 19.52 -0.16
C ILE A 15 14.90 19.90 1.17
N THR A 16 14.75 21.19 1.45
CA THR A 16 14.10 21.67 2.69
C THR A 16 12.59 21.40 2.72
N ASN A 17 11.88 21.73 1.64
CA ASN A 17 10.42 21.63 1.54
C ASN A 17 10.03 20.51 0.59
N LYS A 18 10.01 19.28 1.11
CA LYS A 18 9.64 18.07 0.36
C LYS A 18 8.11 18.02 0.19
N SER A 19 7.63 17.73 -1.01
CA SER A 19 6.21 17.55 -1.29
C SER A 19 5.79 16.08 -1.31
N ASN A 20 4.50 15.79 -1.19
CA ASN A 20 3.93 14.44 -1.29
C ASN A 20 4.34 13.72 -2.60
N TYR A 21 4.40 14.48 -3.70
CA TYR A 21 4.88 13.96 -4.98
C TYR A 21 6.33 13.46 -4.89
N MET A 22 7.24 14.23 -4.29
CA MET A 22 8.65 13.82 -4.15
C MET A 22 8.77 12.56 -3.29
N TYR A 23 8.03 12.47 -2.18
CA TYR A 23 7.96 11.24 -1.37
C TYR A 23 7.43 10.05 -2.18
N THR A 24 6.39 10.24 -2.99
CA THR A 24 5.85 9.17 -3.86
C THR A 24 6.91 8.67 -4.84
N VAL A 25 7.67 9.57 -5.46
CA VAL A 25 8.76 9.21 -6.38
C VAL A 25 9.84 8.41 -5.65
N MET A 26 10.28 8.89 -4.47
CA MET A 26 11.29 8.18 -3.68
C MET A 26 10.81 6.80 -3.23
N PHE A 27 9.59 6.69 -2.70
CA PHE A 27 9.03 5.41 -2.28
C PHE A 27 8.98 4.42 -3.45
N LYS A 28 8.47 4.83 -4.61
CA LYS A 28 8.45 3.98 -5.81
C LYS A 28 9.85 3.56 -6.23
N GLY A 29 10.80 4.49 -6.28
CA GLY A 29 12.19 4.20 -6.63
C GLY A 29 12.84 3.20 -5.66
N LEU A 30 12.58 3.31 -4.37
CA LEU A 30 13.08 2.38 -3.36
C LEU A 30 12.46 0.97 -3.52
N ILE A 31 11.16 0.88 -3.81
CA ILE A 31 10.47 -0.39 -4.07
C ILE A 31 11.03 -1.07 -5.32
N THR A 32 11.13 -0.35 -6.44
CA THR A 32 11.58 -0.93 -7.73
C THR A 32 13.03 -1.39 -7.71
N ASN A 33 13.84 -0.86 -6.80
CA ASN A 33 15.23 -1.25 -6.63
C ASN A 33 15.45 -2.23 -5.45
N ASN A 34 14.41 -2.93 -5.01
CA ASN A 34 14.48 -3.96 -3.97
C ASN A 34 15.04 -3.50 -2.62
N VAL A 35 14.88 -2.21 -2.28
CA VAL A 35 15.27 -1.64 -0.98
C VAL A 35 14.06 -1.09 -0.24
N ALA A 36 12.95 -1.85 -0.28
CA ALA A 36 11.66 -1.46 0.28
C ALA A 36 11.71 -1.13 1.79
N GLU A 37 12.66 -1.67 2.55
CA GLU A 37 12.80 -1.36 3.99
C GLU A 37 13.05 0.14 4.21
N LYS A 38 13.85 0.78 3.33
CA LYS A 38 14.12 2.22 3.38
C LYS A 38 12.85 3.07 3.17
N VAL A 39 11.78 2.51 2.61
CA VAL A 39 10.49 3.22 2.45
C VAL A 39 9.89 3.54 3.80
N LEU A 40 9.91 2.59 4.73
CA LEU A 40 9.34 2.81 6.06
C LEU A 40 10.20 3.79 6.87
N ASP A 41 11.53 3.72 6.73
CA ASP A 41 12.43 4.71 7.35
C ASP A 41 12.15 6.12 6.82
N LEU A 42 12.00 6.26 5.50
CA LEU A 42 11.69 7.55 4.87
C LEU A 42 10.28 8.06 5.24
N PHE A 43 9.34 7.14 5.47
CA PHE A 43 8.00 7.47 5.95
C PHE A 43 8.03 7.96 7.40
N ASP A 44 8.83 7.35 8.28
CA ASP A 44 9.00 7.81 9.66
C ASP A 44 9.58 9.23 9.73
N ASP A 45 10.41 9.61 8.75
CA ASP A 45 10.97 10.95 8.60
C ASP A 45 10.00 11.96 7.97
N MET A 46 8.91 11.52 7.36
CA MET A 46 7.93 12.37 6.69
C MET A 46 7.21 13.27 7.69
N LYS A 47 7.23 14.60 7.45
CA LYS A 47 6.64 15.62 8.34
C LYS A 47 5.31 16.19 7.83
N ILE A 48 4.79 15.63 6.75
CA ILE A 48 3.53 16.02 6.13
C ILE A 48 2.62 14.80 6.07
N GLU A 49 1.30 15.02 6.07
CA GLU A 49 0.35 13.93 5.95
C GLU A 49 0.42 13.29 4.55
N PRO A 50 0.52 11.95 4.46
CA PRO A 50 0.52 11.23 3.19
C PRO A 50 -0.75 11.51 2.40
N ASP A 51 -0.58 11.84 1.13
CA ASP A 51 -1.72 11.87 0.21
C ASP A 51 -2.10 10.45 -0.25
N GLN A 52 -3.13 10.40 -1.10
CA GLN A 52 -3.62 9.17 -1.68
C GLN A 52 -2.54 8.34 -2.42
N PHE A 53 -1.59 8.98 -3.10
CA PHE A 53 -0.54 8.30 -3.84
C PHE A 53 0.55 7.77 -2.92
N ASN A 54 0.91 8.54 -1.89
CA ASN A 54 1.80 8.07 -0.84
C ASN A 54 1.20 6.85 -0.14
N LEU A 55 -0.06 6.92 0.31
CA LEU A 55 -0.75 5.81 0.97
C LEU A 55 -0.74 4.54 0.10
N SER A 56 -1.10 4.66 -1.18
CA SER A 56 -1.12 3.51 -2.08
C SER A 56 0.27 2.88 -2.24
N THR A 57 1.30 3.71 -2.31
CA THR A 57 2.70 3.25 -2.42
C THR A 57 3.21 2.65 -1.12
N LEU A 58 2.82 3.21 0.03
CA LEU A 58 3.17 2.69 1.35
C LEU A 58 2.51 1.33 1.63
N PHE A 59 1.24 1.14 1.24
CA PHE A 59 0.59 -0.17 1.33
C PHE A 59 1.30 -1.20 0.46
N ASN A 60 1.69 -0.84 -0.77
CA ASN A 60 2.49 -1.72 -1.62
C ASN A 60 3.84 -2.08 -0.98
N ALA A 61 4.54 -1.11 -0.38
CA ALA A 61 5.78 -1.37 0.34
C ALA A 61 5.55 -2.34 1.50
N CYS A 62 4.50 -2.12 2.30
CA CYS A 62 4.16 -3.01 3.40
C CYS A 62 3.86 -4.44 2.92
N ALA A 63 3.14 -4.54 1.80
CA ALA A 63 2.79 -5.81 1.16
C ALA A 63 4.04 -6.56 0.63
N VAL A 64 5.05 -5.84 0.14
CA VAL A 64 6.34 -6.41 -0.31
C VAL A 64 7.19 -6.85 0.87
N LEU A 65 7.27 -6.02 1.92
CA LEU A 65 8.08 -6.30 3.11
C LEU A 65 7.56 -7.48 3.92
N ASN A 66 6.23 -7.61 4.01
CA ASN A 66 5.52 -8.71 4.67
C ASN A 66 6.10 -9.13 6.03
N ASN A 67 6.47 -8.14 6.85
CA ASN A 67 7.02 -8.34 8.19
C ASN A 67 6.17 -7.61 9.25
N ASN A 68 6.48 -7.82 10.53
CA ASN A 68 5.69 -7.26 11.64
C ASN A 68 5.66 -5.72 11.65
N ARG A 69 6.77 -5.06 11.27
CA ARG A 69 6.83 -3.58 11.20
C ARG A 69 5.86 -3.08 10.12
N ALA A 70 5.94 -3.67 8.93
CA ALA A 70 5.06 -3.36 7.81
C ALA A 70 3.57 -3.60 8.14
N MET A 71 3.24 -4.70 8.84
CA MET A 71 1.87 -4.97 9.28
C MET A 71 1.35 -3.87 10.21
N LYS A 72 2.16 -3.47 11.20
CA LYS A 72 1.80 -2.43 12.16
C LYS A 72 1.60 -1.09 11.45
N THR A 73 2.57 -0.67 10.65
CA THR A 73 2.51 0.59 9.88
C THR A 73 1.31 0.61 8.95
N GLY A 74 1.06 -0.47 8.21
CA GLY A 74 -0.08 -0.59 7.31
C GLY A 74 -1.43 -0.44 8.02
N LYS A 75 -1.59 -1.05 9.21
CA LYS A 75 -2.82 -0.90 10.02
C LYS A 75 -3.00 0.51 10.56
N GLU A 76 -1.92 1.17 10.99
CA GLU A 76 -1.96 2.56 11.44
C GLU A 76 -2.36 3.53 10.32
N LEU A 77 -1.79 3.34 9.12
CA LEU A 77 -2.16 4.09 7.92
C LEU A 77 -3.64 3.89 7.57
N LEU A 78 -4.13 2.65 7.60
CA LEU A 78 -5.54 2.33 7.36
C LEU A 78 -6.50 2.98 8.36
N ALA A 79 -6.10 3.06 9.63
CA ALA A 79 -6.91 3.68 10.67
C ALA A 79 -7.00 5.20 10.50
N LYS A 80 -5.93 5.85 10.01
CA LYS A 80 -5.85 7.29 9.77
C LYS A 80 -6.34 7.71 8.37
N MET A 81 -6.56 6.74 7.48
CA MET A 81 -6.92 6.98 6.09
C MET A 81 -8.26 7.75 5.96
N PRO A 82 -8.28 8.90 5.29
CA PRO A 82 -9.51 9.65 5.00
C PRO A 82 -10.55 8.84 4.23
N GLU A 83 -11.83 9.07 4.53
CA GLU A 83 -12.95 8.32 3.95
C GLU A 83 -13.06 8.49 2.42
N ASN A 84 -12.69 9.65 1.88
CA ASN A 84 -12.64 9.87 0.44
C ASN A 84 -11.57 9.00 -0.25
N TYR A 85 -10.44 8.74 0.41
CA TYR A 85 -9.43 7.82 -0.12
C TYR A 85 -9.88 6.36 0.03
N ARG A 86 -10.66 6.02 1.07
CA ARG A 86 -11.20 4.66 1.25
C ARG A 86 -12.21 4.29 0.17
N ASN A 87 -12.90 5.29 -0.39
CA ASN A 87 -13.79 5.12 -1.53
C ASN A 87 -13.07 5.16 -2.90
N ASN A 88 -11.75 5.38 -2.93
CA ASN A 88 -10.97 5.32 -4.16
C ASN A 88 -10.46 3.90 -4.43
N ASN A 89 -10.75 3.36 -5.63
CA ASN A 89 -10.35 2.00 -6.00
C ASN A 89 -8.84 1.76 -5.95
N ILE A 90 -8.00 2.73 -6.33
CA ILE A 90 -6.54 2.54 -6.39
C ILE A 90 -6.00 2.29 -4.98
N THR A 91 -6.30 3.19 -4.05
CA THR A 91 -5.76 3.10 -2.69
C THR A 91 -6.35 1.92 -1.94
N SER A 92 -7.65 1.67 -2.11
CA SER A 92 -8.28 0.50 -1.49
C SER A 92 -7.81 -0.83 -2.08
N THR A 93 -7.48 -0.89 -3.37
CA THR A 93 -6.87 -2.09 -3.98
C THR A 93 -5.53 -2.39 -3.34
N SER A 94 -4.65 -1.38 -3.19
CA SER A 94 -3.35 -1.58 -2.53
C SER A 94 -3.49 -1.98 -1.05
N ALA A 95 -4.46 -1.41 -0.33
CA ALA A 95 -4.74 -1.80 1.05
C ALA A 95 -5.27 -3.24 1.16
N ILE A 96 -6.15 -3.66 0.25
CA ILE A 96 -6.65 -5.03 0.19
C ILE A 96 -5.50 -6.00 -0.10
N ASP A 97 -4.67 -5.74 -1.13
CA ASP A 97 -3.52 -6.59 -1.44
C ASP A 97 -2.60 -6.77 -0.22
N MET A 98 -2.28 -5.66 0.46
CA MET A 98 -1.49 -5.68 1.69
C MET A 98 -2.12 -6.56 2.77
N LEU A 99 -3.40 -6.35 3.10
CA LEU A 99 -4.09 -7.13 4.14
C LEU A 99 -4.15 -8.63 3.78
N MET A 100 -4.41 -8.96 2.51
CA MET A 100 -4.46 -10.36 2.07
C MET A 100 -3.10 -11.04 2.18
N LYS A 101 -1.98 -10.35 1.90
CA LYS A 101 -0.63 -10.92 2.08
C LYS A 101 -0.25 -11.12 3.54
N PHE A 102 -0.79 -10.29 4.45
CA PHE A 102 -0.69 -10.50 5.89
C PHE A 102 -1.70 -11.54 6.43
N GLY A 103 -2.57 -12.10 5.58
CA GLY A 103 -3.61 -13.05 5.97
C GLY A 103 -4.79 -12.45 6.72
N ASP A 104 -4.93 -11.12 6.76
CA ASP A 104 -6.06 -10.42 7.39
C ASP A 104 -7.24 -10.33 6.39
N VAL A 105 -7.75 -11.50 6.01
CA VAL A 105 -8.81 -11.66 5.01
C VAL A 105 -10.09 -10.92 5.40
N GLU A 106 -10.43 -10.95 6.69
CA GLU A 106 -11.65 -10.30 7.19
C GLU A 106 -11.61 -8.77 7.01
N SER A 107 -10.47 -8.13 7.34
CA SER A 107 -10.32 -6.69 7.17
C SER A 107 -10.33 -6.31 5.68
N ALA A 108 -9.71 -7.11 4.83
CA ALA A 108 -9.72 -6.90 3.38
C ALA A 108 -11.14 -6.97 2.80
N GLU A 109 -11.93 -7.97 3.20
CA GLU A 109 -13.34 -8.09 2.79
C GLU A 109 -14.18 -6.90 3.25
N ARG A 110 -13.91 -6.36 4.43
CA ARG A 110 -14.62 -5.19 4.97
C ARG A 110 -14.40 -3.96 4.12
N ILE A 111 -13.15 -3.67 3.76
CA ILE A 111 -12.78 -2.56 2.86
C ILE A 111 -13.42 -2.77 1.48
N PHE A 112 -13.34 -4.00 0.96
CA PHE A 112 -13.97 -4.32 -0.32
C PHE A 112 -15.48 -4.04 -0.28
N ARG A 113 -16.19 -4.46 0.77
CA ARG A 113 -17.63 -4.24 0.91
C ARG A 113 -18.00 -2.75 1.03
N SER A 114 -17.18 -1.91 1.64
CA SER A 114 -17.49 -0.48 1.80
C SER A 114 -17.43 0.31 0.49
N ILE A 115 -16.74 -0.19 -0.54
CA ILE A 115 -16.54 0.53 -1.81
C ILE A 115 -17.77 0.42 -2.69
N LYS A 116 -18.37 1.56 -3.05
CA LYS A 116 -19.61 1.61 -3.82
C LYS A 116 -19.45 1.13 -5.27
N ALA A 117 -18.43 1.63 -5.97
CA ALA A 117 -18.16 1.33 -7.37
C ALA A 117 -16.80 0.65 -7.50
N LYS A 118 -16.81 -0.67 -7.65
CA LYS A 118 -15.62 -1.53 -7.74
C LYS A 118 -15.18 -1.70 -9.19
N ASP A 119 -13.88 -1.59 -9.44
CA ASP A 119 -13.29 -1.87 -10.76
C ASP A 119 -12.71 -3.29 -10.84
N ALA A 120 -12.23 -3.70 -12.01
CA ALA A 120 -11.64 -5.03 -12.18
C ALA A 120 -10.41 -5.26 -11.29
N ASN A 121 -9.64 -4.21 -10.98
CA ASN A 121 -8.42 -4.30 -10.17
C ASN A 121 -8.73 -4.74 -8.74
N ILE A 122 -9.78 -4.18 -8.13
CA ILE A 122 -10.12 -4.52 -6.75
C ILE A 122 -10.69 -5.93 -6.60
N TYR A 123 -11.44 -6.41 -7.60
CA TYR A 123 -11.85 -7.81 -7.68
C TYR A 123 -10.63 -8.73 -7.85
N GLY A 124 -9.70 -8.37 -8.73
CA GLY A 124 -8.47 -9.12 -8.96
C GLY A 124 -7.61 -9.26 -7.70
N ALA A 125 -7.41 -8.16 -6.96
CA ALA A 125 -6.67 -8.18 -5.70
C ALA A 125 -7.32 -9.10 -4.65
N LEU A 126 -8.65 -9.01 -4.49
CA LEU A 126 -9.36 -9.86 -3.54
C LEU A 126 -9.32 -11.34 -3.92
N MET A 127 -9.50 -11.67 -5.20
CA MET A 127 -9.43 -13.05 -5.69
C MET A 127 -8.04 -13.66 -5.54
N ASN A 128 -7.01 -12.90 -5.91
CA ASN A 128 -5.62 -13.33 -5.72
C ASN A 128 -5.35 -13.59 -4.24
N GLY A 129 -5.79 -12.66 -3.38
CA GLY A 129 -5.67 -12.82 -1.94
C GLY A 129 -6.37 -14.07 -1.40
N TYR A 130 -7.57 -14.40 -1.89
CA TYR A 130 -8.26 -15.62 -1.46
C TYR A 130 -7.47 -16.87 -1.82
N ASN A 131 -6.86 -16.89 -3.00
CA ASN A 131 -6.01 -18.00 -3.42
C ASN A 131 -4.78 -18.15 -2.52
N LEU A 132 -4.11 -17.04 -2.18
CA LEU A 132 -2.96 -17.03 -1.26
C LEU A 132 -3.31 -17.54 0.14
N ASN A 133 -4.55 -17.34 0.59
CA ASN A 133 -5.02 -17.73 1.91
C ASN A 133 -5.75 -19.08 1.95
N GLY A 134 -5.75 -19.84 0.85
CA GLY A 134 -6.42 -21.15 0.79
C GLY A 134 -7.96 -21.08 0.78
N GLU A 135 -8.52 -19.91 0.47
CA GLU A 135 -9.96 -19.64 0.47
C GLU A 135 -10.52 -19.42 -0.95
N SER A 136 -9.91 -20.02 -1.99
CA SER A 136 -10.25 -19.80 -3.40
C SER A 136 -11.73 -20.02 -3.74
N TRP A 137 -12.45 -20.82 -2.94
CA TRP A 137 -13.91 -21.01 -3.09
C TRP A 137 -14.71 -19.70 -2.90
N LYS A 138 -14.19 -18.73 -2.14
CA LYS A 138 -14.82 -17.41 -1.95
C LYS A 138 -14.84 -16.58 -3.24
N CYS A 139 -13.94 -16.83 -4.20
CA CYS A 139 -13.94 -16.19 -5.51
C CYS A 139 -15.29 -16.41 -6.23
N PHE A 140 -15.87 -17.62 -6.14
CA PHE A 140 -17.18 -17.91 -6.75
C PHE A 140 -18.34 -17.13 -6.10
N LYS A 141 -18.20 -16.77 -4.82
CA LYS A 141 -19.24 -16.01 -4.10
C LYS A 141 -19.27 -14.55 -4.53
N ILE A 142 -18.11 -13.98 -4.85
CA ILE A 142 -18.01 -12.56 -5.25
C ILE A 142 -18.27 -12.34 -6.75
N LEU A 143 -18.07 -13.35 -7.61
CA LEU A 143 -18.38 -13.30 -9.04
C LEU A 143 -19.87 -13.44 -9.37
N LYS A 144 -20.68 -13.94 -8.42
CA LYS A 144 -22.12 -14.19 -8.60
C LYS A 144 -23.02 -12.98 -8.26
N LYS A 145 -22.42 -11.82 -8.02
CA LYS A 145 -23.12 -10.56 -7.72
C LYS A 145 -22.83 -9.54 -8.79
#